data_AF-A0A8H4PSW4-F1
#
_entry.id   AF-A0A8H4PSW4-F1
#
_cell.length_a   1.000
_cell.length_b   1.000
_cell.length_c   1.000
_cell.angle_alpha   90.00
_cell.angle_beta   90.00
_cell.angle_gamma   90.00
#
_symmetry.space_group_name_H-M   'P 1'
#
loop_
_entity.id
_entity.type
_entity.pdbx_description
1 polymer ?
#
loop_
_entity_poly.entity_id
_entity_poly.type
_entity_poly.pdbx_seq_one_letter_code
_entity_poly.pdbx_strand_id
1 'polypeptide(L)'
;MDPTRSLQIREADGSREEPLNLVFKDALWWTLGIAALIVLSIRILEILWAKLRQVSAMSQPRDKQGYWKVSQWSWMPSLKKHLTYAPLFRKRHNREFRLSSALNVGTLPSRLHSLLLFLFVGSNIAYIFIIDWSVQNKYAVCAELRGRSGTLAVVNMIPLIIMAGRNNPLISLLKISFDTYNLLHRWMGRIVVIEVVVHTVAYAIPAVAHKGWEATWQKIFTSLFIGSGTIGTVALVLLLLLSLSPIRHAFYETFLNLHILLALAVVGATWIHCATANVPPLSWAVAVAALWAADRVARILRLTLTNWSKRGVTEALCEALPGEVTRVTLRLPRYVNIDAGTHAYLRFWGIRPWESHPFSIAWVDHEAANTLPTSEKEPLNTLDRKTATTSVSFLIGAQTGATRLLYDRALKSPNGVRLRAAMEGPYAGHHNLDSYGHVVLFAGSTGITHQISHVRHLLEGYNEGMVATRRVTLVWIVRTYETLEWVRPFMDMILRIPNRKDILRIQVFVTRPQNPRDIVSASSTVKMFPGRPNIHLLLNKEVQDQIGAMSVSVCGPGALADDVRGAVRAVQGDNVVDFIEESFTW
;
A
#
# COMPACT_ATOMS: atom_id res chain seq x y z
N MET A 1 -0.90 10.74 -59.07
CA MET A 1 0.34 10.81 -58.27
C MET A 1 0.57 9.45 -57.67
N ASP A 2 1.71 8.83 -57.99
CA ASP A 2 2.08 7.50 -57.50
C ASP A 2 2.22 7.51 -55.95
N PRO A 3 1.39 6.76 -55.20
CA PRO A 3 1.43 6.73 -53.73
C PRO A 3 2.76 6.20 -53.18
N THR A 4 3.50 5.42 -53.99
CA THR A 4 4.78 4.82 -53.58
C THR A 4 5.85 5.88 -53.30
N ARG A 5 5.84 7.00 -54.04
CA ARG A 5 6.77 8.11 -53.83
C ARG A 5 6.51 8.84 -52.51
N SER A 6 5.24 8.94 -52.07
CA SER A 6 4.88 9.61 -50.81
C SER A 6 5.21 8.79 -49.55
N LEU A 7 5.26 7.46 -49.68
CA LEU A 7 5.69 6.54 -48.61
C LEU A 7 7.22 6.46 -48.53
N GLN A 8 7.92 6.44 -49.68
CA GLN A 8 9.39 6.45 -49.72
C GLN A 8 10.00 7.80 -49.30
N ILE A 9 9.32 8.93 -49.55
CA ILE A 9 9.78 10.24 -49.06
C ILE A 9 9.69 10.34 -47.52
N ARG A 10 8.87 9.53 -46.84
CA ARG A 10 8.77 9.54 -45.36
C ARG A 10 9.68 8.55 -44.64
N GLU A 11 10.23 7.55 -45.33
CA GLU A 11 11.35 6.78 -44.77
C GLU A 11 12.62 7.65 -44.63
N ALA A 12 12.72 8.76 -45.37
CA ALA A 12 13.78 9.76 -45.21
C ALA A 12 13.47 10.88 -44.18
N ASP A 13 12.21 11.12 -43.83
CA ASP A 13 11.76 12.16 -42.88
C ASP A 13 11.51 11.65 -41.45
N GLY A 14 11.66 10.34 -41.21
CA GLY A 14 11.66 9.76 -39.86
C GLY A 14 12.71 10.36 -38.92
N SER A 15 13.70 11.06 -39.47
CA SER A 15 14.75 11.78 -38.75
C SER A 15 14.25 13.03 -37.99
N ARG A 16 13.08 13.61 -38.34
CA ARG A 16 12.49 14.76 -37.63
C ARG A 16 11.49 14.38 -36.54
N GLU A 17 10.82 13.23 -36.67
CA GLU A 17 9.80 12.76 -35.70
C GLU A 17 10.44 12.09 -34.46
N GLU A 18 11.55 11.38 -34.64
CA GLU A 18 12.28 10.70 -33.55
C GLU A 18 12.84 11.65 -32.47
N PRO A 19 13.45 12.81 -32.81
CA PRO A 19 13.93 13.77 -31.82
C PRO A 19 12.82 14.29 -30.90
N LEU A 20 11.64 14.61 -31.43
CA LEU A 20 10.54 15.16 -30.64
C LEU A 20 9.94 14.10 -29.70
N ASN A 21 9.85 12.85 -30.16
CA ASN A 21 9.45 11.72 -29.31
C ASN A 21 10.42 11.52 -28.14
N LEU A 22 11.72 11.64 -28.39
CA LEU A 22 12.74 11.58 -27.34
C LEU A 22 12.67 12.79 -26.38
N VAL A 23 12.37 13.99 -26.88
CA VAL A 23 12.14 15.17 -26.03
C VAL A 23 10.93 14.96 -25.10
N PHE A 24 9.80 14.42 -25.60
CA PHE A 24 8.65 14.14 -24.74
C PHE A 24 8.92 13.02 -23.74
N LYS A 25 9.68 12.00 -24.13
CA LYS A 25 10.18 10.99 -23.18
C LYS A 25 10.99 11.66 -22.07
N ASP A 26 11.97 12.48 -22.43
CA ASP A 26 12.83 13.17 -21.47
C ASP A 26 12.00 14.09 -20.58
N ALA A 27 11.04 14.85 -21.13
CA ALA A 27 10.12 15.67 -20.36
C ALA A 27 9.27 14.83 -19.38
N LEU A 28 8.77 13.66 -19.78
CA LEU A 28 8.00 12.77 -18.92
C LEU A 28 8.86 12.19 -17.78
N TRP A 29 10.09 11.79 -18.07
CA TRP A 29 11.02 11.29 -17.05
C TRP A 29 11.50 12.39 -16.11
N TRP A 30 11.80 13.58 -16.63
CA TRP A 30 12.15 14.74 -15.81
C TRP A 30 10.99 15.14 -14.91
N THR A 31 9.75 15.17 -15.41
CA THR A 31 8.59 15.51 -14.58
C THR A 31 8.36 14.49 -13.47
N LEU A 32 8.46 13.18 -13.75
CA LEU A 32 8.38 12.13 -12.74
C LEU A 32 9.55 12.19 -11.75
N GLY A 33 10.77 12.41 -12.24
CA GLY A 33 11.98 12.51 -11.42
C GLY A 33 11.97 13.73 -10.50
N ILE A 34 11.59 14.90 -11.02
CA ILE A 34 11.43 16.14 -10.24
C ILE A 34 10.32 15.96 -9.21
N ALA A 35 9.18 15.37 -9.57
CA ALA A 35 8.12 15.09 -8.61
C ALA A 35 8.59 14.16 -7.48
N ALA A 36 9.34 13.10 -7.82
CA ALA A 36 9.93 12.20 -6.83
C ALA A 36 10.95 12.91 -5.93
N LEU A 37 11.79 13.79 -6.48
CA LEU A 37 12.75 14.60 -5.73
C LEU A 37 12.05 15.59 -4.79
N ILE A 38 11.00 16.28 -5.25
CA ILE A 38 10.21 17.18 -4.41
C ILE A 38 9.61 16.42 -3.22
N VAL A 39 9.00 15.25 -3.49
CA VAL A 39 8.46 14.39 -2.43
C VAL A 39 9.56 13.96 -1.48
N LEU A 40 10.71 13.52 -1.99
CA LEU A 40 11.84 13.10 -1.17
C LEU A 40 12.36 14.24 -0.28
N SER A 41 12.53 15.43 -0.82
CA SER A 41 12.96 16.62 -0.07
C SER A 41 11.98 16.96 1.04
N ILE A 42 10.67 16.97 0.74
CA ILE A 42 9.62 17.20 1.75
C ILE A 42 9.70 16.13 2.85
N ARG A 43 9.86 14.86 2.49
CA ARG A 43 9.95 13.76 3.47
C ARG A 43 11.19 13.84 4.33
N ILE A 44 12.35 14.18 3.76
CA ILE A 44 13.58 14.38 4.53
C ILE A 44 13.36 15.50 5.54
N LEU A 45 12.79 16.64 5.12
CA LEU A 45 12.47 17.74 6.03
C LEU A 45 11.49 17.32 7.14
N GLU A 46 10.44 16.57 6.81
CA GLU A 46 9.49 16.04 7.81
C GLU A 46 10.17 15.09 8.81
N ILE A 47 11.08 14.22 8.34
CA ILE A 47 11.84 13.30 9.20
C ILE A 47 12.77 14.07 10.13
N LEU A 48 13.52 15.04 9.59
CA LEU A 48 14.41 15.89 10.38
C LEU A 48 13.61 16.68 11.42
N TRP A 49 12.45 17.23 11.03
CA TRP A 49 11.57 17.96 11.92
C TRP A 49 10.98 17.08 13.03
N ALA A 50 10.53 15.87 12.68
CA ALA A 50 10.06 14.88 13.64
C ALA A 50 11.19 14.44 14.59
N LYS A 51 12.42 14.29 14.08
CA LYS A 51 13.56 13.91 14.91
C LYS A 51 13.98 15.02 15.88
N LEU A 52 14.00 16.27 15.41
CA LEU A 52 14.23 17.45 16.25
C LEU A 52 13.17 17.53 17.36
N ARG A 53 11.90 17.30 17.00
CA ARG A 53 10.79 17.23 17.96
C ARG A 53 10.97 16.10 18.97
N GLN A 54 11.33 14.90 18.53
CA GLN A 54 11.59 13.77 19.42
C GLN A 54 12.71 14.09 20.42
N VAL A 55 13.89 14.52 19.94
CA VAL A 55 15.06 14.76 20.80
C VAL A 55 14.82 15.89 21.79
N SER A 56 14.12 16.95 21.38
CA SER A 56 13.81 18.07 22.28
C SER A 56 12.72 17.76 23.31
N ALA A 57 11.82 16.79 23.05
CA ALA A 57 10.68 16.48 23.90
C ALA A 57 10.81 15.18 24.72
N MET A 58 11.66 14.23 24.31
CA MET A 58 11.74 12.88 24.92
C MET A 58 12.14 12.89 26.40
N SER A 59 12.90 13.88 26.86
CA SER A 59 13.27 14.06 28.27
C SER A 59 12.40 15.07 29.02
N GLN A 60 11.49 15.76 28.34
CA GLN A 60 10.71 16.84 28.93
C GLN A 60 9.43 16.32 29.61
N PRO A 61 9.02 16.91 30.75
CA PRO A 61 7.73 16.61 31.36
C PRO A 61 6.58 17.18 30.53
N ARG A 62 5.36 16.71 30.80
CA ARG A 62 4.13 17.01 30.03
C ARG A 62 3.84 18.51 29.84
N ASP A 63 4.12 19.31 30.85
CA ASP A 63 3.88 20.75 30.92
C ASP A 63 4.83 21.55 30.01
N LYS A 64 6.02 21.00 29.71
CA LYS A 64 7.07 21.68 28.93
C LYS A 64 7.01 21.40 27.43
N GLN A 65 6.08 20.57 26.95
CA GLN A 65 5.94 20.27 25.52
C GLN A 65 5.07 21.28 24.75
N GLY A 66 4.74 22.44 25.34
CA GLY A 66 3.86 23.45 24.74
C GLY A 66 4.32 23.98 23.39
N TYR A 67 5.64 24.09 23.15
CA TYR A 67 6.18 24.56 21.87
C TYR A 67 5.69 23.71 20.68
N TRP A 68 5.70 22.39 20.83
CA TRP A 68 5.30 21.46 19.77
C TRP A 68 3.79 21.28 19.63
N LYS A 69 3.00 21.85 20.55
CA LYS A 69 1.55 21.84 20.48
C LYS A 69 1.02 22.72 19.35
N VAL A 70 1.66 23.86 19.11
CA VAL A 70 1.21 24.87 18.14
C VAL A 70 1.95 24.70 16.81
N SER A 71 1.25 24.91 15.70
CA SER A 71 1.83 24.87 14.36
C SER A 71 2.85 25.98 14.19
N GLN A 72 4.07 25.60 13.82
CA GLN A 72 5.14 26.57 13.54
C GLN A 72 4.97 27.25 12.17
N TRP A 73 4.07 26.73 11.34
CA TRP A 73 3.75 27.28 10.03
C TRP A 73 2.24 27.53 9.93
N SER A 74 1.85 28.79 9.79
CA SER A 74 0.44 29.22 9.75
C SER A 74 -0.35 28.65 8.55
N TRP A 75 0.33 28.36 7.43
CA TRP A 75 -0.29 27.82 6.23
C TRP A 75 -0.54 26.29 6.29
N MET A 76 0.20 25.56 7.13
CA MET A 76 0.19 24.10 7.19
C MET A 76 -1.17 23.51 7.58
N PRO A 77 -1.88 24.03 8.61
CA PRO A 77 -3.23 23.54 8.96
C PRO A 77 -4.23 23.69 7.80
N SER A 78 -4.16 24.81 7.07
CA SER A 78 -5.03 25.04 5.91
C SER A 78 -4.73 24.07 4.77
N LEU A 79 -3.44 23.84 4.48
CA LEU A 79 -3.02 22.86 3.47
C LEU A 79 -3.54 21.45 3.82
N LYS A 80 -3.34 21.01 5.07
CA LYS A 80 -3.81 19.70 5.54
C LYS A 80 -5.33 19.56 5.43
N LYS A 81 -6.07 20.57 5.89
CA LYS A 81 -7.54 20.59 5.90
C LYS A 81 -8.16 20.54 4.49
N HIS A 82 -7.59 21.28 3.55
CA HIS A 82 -8.19 21.54 2.24
C HIS A 82 -7.56 20.75 1.08
N LEU A 83 -6.34 20.23 1.23
CA LEU A 83 -5.62 19.54 0.16
C LEU A 83 -5.20 18.11 0.57
N THR A 84 -4.39 17.95 1.61
CA THR A 84 -3.77 16.65 1.94
C THR A 84 -4.78 15.64 2.49
N TYR A 85 -5.57 16.03 3.49
CA TYR A 85 -6.57 15.15 4.11
C TYR A 85 -7.95 15.27 3.43
N ALA A 86 -8.12 16.25 2.55
CA ALA A 86 -9.39 16.46 1.89
C ALA A 86 -9.65 15.35 0.85
N PRO A 87 -10.76 14.61 0.95
CA PRO A 87 -11.20 13.73 -0.12
C PRO A 87 -11.54 14.57 -1.36
N LEU A 88 -11.45 13.95 -2.55
CA LEU A 88 -11.84 14.60 -3.80
C LEU A 88 -13.30 15.07 -3.74
N PHE A 89 -14.22 14.21 -3.26
CA PHE A 89 -15.64 14.52 -3.13
C PHE A 89 -16.17 14.31 -1.70
N ARG A 90 -16.73 15.38 -1.12
CA ARG A 90 -17.43 15.43 0.19
C ARG A 90 -16.70 14.69 1.32
N LYS A 91 -17.15 13.48 1.68
CA LYS A 91 -16.67 12.71 2.83
C LYS A 91 -15.91 11.43 2.44
N ARG A 92 -15.96 11.02 1.16
CA ARG A 92 -15.57 9.66 0.74
C ARG A 92 -14.15 9.63 0.21
N HIS A 93 -13.26 8.92 0.91
CA HIS A 93 -11.91 8.60 0.41
C HIS A 93 -11.77 7.08 0.26
N ASN A 94 -12.04 6.33 1.33
CA ASN A 94 -11.80 4.89 1.37
C ASN A 94 -13.04 4.01 1.16
N ARG A 95 -14.22 4.61 1.07
CA ARG A 95 -15.41 3.91 0.58
C ARG A 95 -15.41 3.90 -0.95
N GLU A 96 -15.39 2.69 -1.52
CA GLU A 96 -15.54 2.42 -2.95
C GLU A 96 -16.57 3.31 -3.66
N PHE A 97 -16.16 3.94 -4.76
CA PHE A 97 -17.06 4.71 -5.62
C PHE A 97 -17.84 3.76 -6.53
N ARG A 98 -19.12 3.58 -6.21
CA ARG A 98 -20.06 2.79 -7.00
C ARG A 98 -20.74 3.70 -8.02
N LEU A 99 -20.43 3.55 -9.31
CA LEU A 99 -21.18 4.15 -10.42
C LEU A 99 -22.56 3.49 -10.58
N SER A 100 -22.66 2.20 -10.24
CA SER A 100 -23.91 1.44 -10.15
C SER A 100 -23.80 0.36 -9.06
N SER A 101 -24.89 -0.36 -8.76
CA SER A 101 -24.85 -1.50 -7.82
C SER A 101 -23.84 -2.58 -8.22
N ALA A 102 -23.52 -2.66 -9.52
CA ALA A 102 -22.55 -3.61 -10.08
C ALA A 102 -21.17 -2.98 -10.38
N LEU A 103 -21.09 -1.69 -10.73
CA LEU A 103 -19.85 -1.04 -11.17
C LEU A 103 -19.20 -0.22 -10.06
N ASN A 104 -18.09 -0.73 -9.53
CA ASN A 104 -17.20 0.01 -8.63
C ASN A 104 -15.96 0.51 -9.40
N VAL A 105 -15.54 1.76 -9.18
CA VAL A 105 -14.40 2.40 -9.87
C VAL A 105 -13.15 2.46 -8.98
N GLY A 106 -13.25 2.01 -7.74
CA GLY A 106 -12.18 2.02 -6.73
C GLY A 106 -12.36 3.10 -5.67
N THR A 107 -11.33 3.31 -4.84
CA THR A 107 -11.29 4.37 -3.83
C THR A 107 -11.04 5.74 -4.47
N LEU A 108 -11.64 6.80 -3.90
CA LEU A 108 -11.49 8.15 -4.43
C LEU A 108 -10.17 8.73 -3.92
N PRO A 109 -9.26 9.20 -4.81
CA PRO A 109 -8.02 9.82 -4.38
C PRO A 109 -8.26 11.05 -3.48
N SER A 110 -7.24 11.43 -2.70
CA SER A 110 -7.21 12.74 -2.06
C SER A 110 -7.13 13.82 -3.15
N ARG A 111 -7.41 15.08 -2.81
CA ARG A 111 -7.28 16.18 -3.78
C ARG A 111 -5.86 16.30 -4.32
N LEU A 112 -4.86 16.09 -3.46
CA LEU A 112 -3.45 16.07 -3.87
C LEU A 112 -3.18 14.94 -4.90
N HIS A 113 -3.59 13.71 -4.60
CA HIS A 113 -3.42 12.60 -5.54
C HIS A 113 -4.16 12.85 -6.87
N SER A 114 -5.35 13.45 -6.79
CA SER A 114 -6.16 13.78 -7.97
C SER A 114 -5.48 14.85 -8.84
N LEU A 115 -4.89 15.87 -8.22
CA LEU A 115 -4.14 16.90 -8.92
C LEU A 115 -2.91 16.32 -9.64
N LEU A 116 -2.12 15.49 -8.96
CA LEU A 116 -0.96 14.83 -9.54
C LEU A 116 -1.36 13.92 -10.72
N LEU A 117 -2.42 13.13 -10.55
CA LEU A 117 -2.96 12.29 -11.62
C LEU A 117 -3.48 13.12 -12.79
N PHE A 118 -4.18 14.23 -12.53
CA PHE A 118 -4.69 15.11 -13.57
C PHE A 118 -3.56 15.73 -14.39
N LEU A 119 -2.51 16.24 -13.74
CA LEU A 119 -1.34 16.80 -14.41
C LEU A 119 -0.64 15.73 -15.27
N PHE A 120 -0.48 14.52 -14.74
CA PHE A 120 0.18 13.42 -15.44
C PHE A 120 -0.64 12.88 -16.62
N VAL A 121 -1.94 12.69 -16.46
CA VAL A 121 -2.83 12.27 -17.56
C VAL A 121 -2.90 13.38 -18.61
N GLY A 122 -3.02 14.63 -18.18
CA GLY A 122 -3.04 15.79 -19.05
C GLY A 122 -1.77 15.93 -19.88
N SER A 123 -0.59 15.69 -19.28
CA SER A 123 0.68 15.73 -20.02
C SER A 123 0.77 14.63 -21.08
N ASN A 124 0.39 13.39 -20.76
CA ASN A 124 0.40 12.30 -21.75
C ASN A 124 -0.55 12.59 -22.91
N ILE A 125 -1.77 13.05 -22.63
CA ILE A 125 -2.74 13.45 -23.66
C ILE A 125 -2.16 14.59 -24.52
N ALA A 126 -1.58 15.62 -23.90
CA ALA A 126 -0.97 16.72 -24.63
C ALA A 126 0.15 16.22 -25.57
N TYR A 127 1.08 15.40 -25.08
CA TYR A 127 2.20 14.90 -25.89
C TYR A 127 1.76 14.05 -27.10
N ILE A 128 0.69 13.26 -26.94
CA ILE A 128 0.07 12.51 -28.05
C ILE A 128 -0.48 13.46 -29.12
N PHE A 129 -1.08 14.59 -28.73
CA PHE A 129 -1.77 15.50 -29.66
C PHE A 129 -0.95 16.70 -30.16
N ILE A 130 0.29 16.91 -29.70
CA ILE A 130 1.20 17.96 -30.22
C ILE A 130 1.75 17.58 -31.62
N ILE A 131 0.91 17.12 -32.53
CA ILE A 131 1.28 16.74 -33.90
C ILE A 131 1.16 17.91 -34.86
N ASP A 132 1.80 17.82 -36.03
CA ASP A 132 1.65 18.84 -37.06
C ASP A 132 0.30 18.71 -37.78
N TRP A 133 -0.72 19.38 -37.23
CA TRP A 133 -2.06 19.44 -37.81
C TRP A 133 -2.15 20.26 -39.09
N SER A 134 -1.10 20.99 -39.48
CA SER A 134 -1.09 21.78 -40.72
C SER A 134 -0.97 20.87 -41.96
N VAL A 135 -0.43 19.66 -41.77
CA VAL A 135 -0.26 18.67 -42.83
C VAL A 135 -1.60 18.07 -43.23
N GLN A 136 -2.06 18.38 -44.45
CA GLN A 136 -3.33 17.88 -45.02
C GLN A 136 -3.34 16.34 -45.26
N ASN A 137 -2.17 15.70 -45.26
CA ASN A 137 -2.07 14.26 -45.47
C ASN A 137 -2.46 13.50 -44.18
N LYS A 138 -3.67 12.93 -44.18
CA LYS A 138 -4.17 12.10 -43.06
C LYS A 138 -3.27 10.92 -42.67
N TYR A 139 -2.55 10.32 -43.62
CA TYR A 139 -1.63 9.23 -43.33
C TYR A 139 -0.35 9.72 -42.68
N ALA A 140 -0.01 10.99 -42.90
CA ALA A 140 1.12 11.62 -42.28
C ALA A 140 0.92 11.72 -40.76
N VAL A 141 -0.23 12.29 -40.40
CA VAL A 141 -0.76 12.36 -39.03
C VAL A 141 -0.84 10.99 -38.37
N CYS A 142 -1.31 9.95 -39.07
CA CYS A 142 -1.36 8.59 -38.52
C CYS A 142 0.03 8.04 -38.17
N ALA A 143 1.06 8.33 -38.96
CA ALA A 143 2.41 7.85 -38.66
C ALA A 143 3.01 8.53 -37.43
N GLU A 144 2.82 9.85 -37.29
CA GLU A 144 3.26 10.60 -36.11
C GLU A 144 2.54 10.11 -34.86
N LEU A 145 1.22 9.96 -34.93
CA LEU A 145 0.39 9.49 -33.83
C LEU A 145 0.84 8.09 -33.37
N ARG A 146 1.11 7.19 -34.33
CA ARG A 146 1.65 5.85 -34.08
C ARG A 146 3.01 5.91 -33.38
N GLY A 147 3.94 6.73 -33.86
CA GLY A 147 5.27 6.87 -33.27
C GLY A 147 5.24 7.40 -31.83
N ARG A 148 4.40 8.41 -31.59
CA ARG A 148 4.22 9.04 -30.27
C ARG A 148 3.60 8.10 -29.27
N SER A 149 2.43 7.54 -29.60
CA SER A 149 1.69 6.70 -28.66
C SER A 149 2.43 5.39 -28.37
N GLY A 150 3.17 4.83 -29.35
CA GLY A 150 4.03 3.66 -29.14
C GLY A 150 5.21 3.96 -28.21
N THR A 151 5.90 5.08 -28.43
CA THR A 151 6.99 5.55 -27.56
C THR A 151 6.50 5.79 -26.14
N LEU A 152 5.44 6.59 -25.97
CA LEU A 152 4.90 6.92 -24.65
C LEU A 152 4.41 5.68 -23.90
N ALA A 153 3.78 4.72 -24.57
CA ALA A 153 3.34 3.46 -23.96
C ALA A 153 4.50 2.72 -23.28
N VAL A 154 5.61 2.48 -23.99
CA VAL A 154 6.76 1.75 -23.44
C VAL A 154 7.45 2.54 -22.33
N VAL A 155 7.49 3.87 -22.45
CA VAL A 155 8.05 4.77 -21.43
C VAL A 155 7.23 4.70 -20.14
N ASN A 156 5.90 4.71 -20.25
CA ASN A 156 4.96 4.57 -19.14
C ASN A 156 4.95 3.17 -18.52
N MET A 157 5.37 2.13 -19.26
CA MET A 157 5.52 0.77 -18.70
C MET A 157 6.60 0.67 -17.61
N ILE A 158 7.61 1.55 -17.60
CA ILE A 158 8.64 1.58 -16.54
C ILE A 158 8.02 1.91 -15.18
N PRO A 159 7.42 3.10 -14.96
CA PRO A 159 6.77 3.41 -13.70
C PRO A 159 5.58 2.46 -13.44
N LEU A 160 4.90 1.94 -14.46
CA LEU A 160 3.83 0.95 -14.28
C LEU A 160 4.28 -0.27 -13.47
N ILE A 161 5.43 -0.86 -13.82
CA ILE A 161 5.97 -2.04 -13.12
C ILE A 161 6.55 -1.68 -11.75
N ILE A 162 7.26 -0.55 -11.63
CA ILE A 162 7.79 -0.07 -10.35
C ILE A 162 6.65 0.12 -9.33
N MET A 163 5.53 0.68 -9.79
CA MET A 163 4.36 0.95 -8.95
C MET A 163 3.58 -0.32 -8.56
N ALA A 164 3.82 -1.45 -9.23
CA ALA A 164 3.22 -2.75 -8.90
C ALA A 164 4.03 -3.55 -7.87
N GLY A 165 5.33 -3.26 -7.73
CA GLY A 165 6.27 -4.04 -6.92
C GLY A 165 6.03 -3.84 -5.41
N ARG A 166 5.93 -4.94 -4.66
CA ARG A 166 5.82 -4.91 -3.18
C ARG A 166 7.18 -4.71 -2.51
N ASN A 167 8.25 -5.23 -3.12
CA ASN A 167 9.61 -5.09 -2.61
C ASN A 167 10.30 -3.88 -3.27
N ASN A 168 9.61 -2.74 -3.27
CA ASN A 168 10.09 -1.52 -3.87
C ASN A 168 10.79 -0.62 -2.83
N PRO A 169 12.10 -0.35 -2.95
CA PRO A 169 12.83 0.54 -2.05
C PRO A 169 12.25 1.96 -1.98
N LEU A 170 11.60 2.43 -3.05
CA LEU A 170 10.98 3.75 -3.10
C LEU A 170 9.83 3.91 -2.12
N ILE A 171 9.16 2.82 -1.70
CA ILE A 171 8.12 2.86 -0.67
C ILE A 171 8.71 3.33 0.66
N SER A 172 9.87 2.77 1.04
CA SER A 172 10.58 3.16 2.26
C SER A 172 11.19 4.56 2.13
N LEU A 173 11.85 4.84 1.00
CA LEU A 173 12.54 6.11 0.77
C LEU A 173 11.58 7.31 0.71
N LEU A 174 10.46 7.19 -0.01
CA LEU A 174 9.48 8.26 -0.16
C LEU A 174 8.39 8.24 0.92
N LYS A 175 8.38 7.23 1.80
CA LYS A 175 7.34 7.04 2.84
C LYS A 175 5.92 7.22 2.29
N ILE A 176 5.65 6.57 1.16
CA ILE A 176 4.34 6.53 0.52
C ILE A 176 3.86 5.08 0.58
N SER A 177 2.62 4.88 1.01
CA SER A 177 2.06 3.53 1.17
C SER A 177 1.98 2.77 -0.15
N PHE A 178 2.06 1.43 -0.05
CA PHE A 178 1.88 0.56 -1.21
C PHE A 178 0.51 0.75 -1.87
N ASP A 179 -0.53 1.10 -1.09
CA ASP A 179 -1.87 1.37 -1.64
C ASP A 179 -1.87 2.58 -2.57
N THR A 180 -1.08 3.61 -2.26
CA THR A 180 -0.90 4.78 -3.12
C THR A 180 -0.15 4.39 -4.40
N TYR A 181 0.90 3.56 -4.29
CA TYR A 181 1.61 3.00 -5.46
C TYR A 181 0.65 2.20 -6.35
N ASN A 182 -0.16 1.32 -5.75
CA ASN A 182 -1.14 0.52 -6.46
C ASN A 182 -2.24 1.39 -7.11
N LEU A 183 -2.66 2.49 -6.48
CA LEU A 183 -3.54 3.48 -7.10
C LEU A 183 -2.91 4.06 -8.37
N LEU A 184 -1.64 4.48 -8.31
CA LEU A 184 -0.91 4.99 -9.47
C LEU A 184 -0.71 3.93 -10.55
N HIS A 185 -0.39 2.68 -10.18
CA HIS A 185 -0.29 1.54 -11.10
C HIS A 185 -1.58 1.36 -11.92
N ARG A 186 -2.76 1.40 -11.27
CA ARG A 186 -4.05 1.28 -11.98
C ARG A 186 -4.29 2.41 -12.97
N TRP A 187 -3.90 3.64 -12.66
CA TRP A 187 -4.05 4.78 -13.57
C TRP A 187 -3.05 4.70 -14.73
N MET A 188 -1.78 4.40 -14.44
CA MET A 188 -0.75 4.19 -15.45
C MET A 188 -1.13 3.07 -16.42
N GLY A 189 -1.68 1.96 -15.92
CA GLY A 189 -2.10 0.84 -16.76
C GLY A 189 -3.18 1.23 -17.75
N ARG A 190 -4.13 2.09 -17.34
CA ARG A 190 -5.16 2.60 -18.25
C ARG A 190 -4.58 3.50 -19.35
N ILE A 191 -3.61 4.35 -18.99
CA ILE A 191 -2.92 5.24 -19.94
C ILE A 191 -2.18 4.39 -20.98
N VAL A 192 -1.37 3.42 -20.55
CA VAL A 192 -0.63 2.51 -21.44
C VAL A 192 -1.58 1.76 -22.38
N VAL A 193 -2.71 1.25 -21.89
CA VAL A 193 -3.69 0.56 -22.76
C VAL A 193 -4.25 1.51 -23.82
N ILE A 194 -4.61 2.75 -23.45
CA ILE A 194 -5.10 3.76 -24.40
C ILE A 194 -4.03 4.08 -25.45
N GLU A 195 -2.79 4.30 -25.02
CA GLU A 195 -1.66 4.61 -25.89
C GLU A 195 -1.37 3.48 -26.89
N VAL A 196 -1.42 2.22 -26.44
CA VAL A 196 -1.23 1.04 -27.31
C VAL A 196 -2.40 0.86 -28.26
N VAL A 197 -3.64 1.07 -27.83
CA VAL A 197 -4.80 1.02 -28.74
C VAL A 197 -4.69 2.09 -29.81
N VAL A 198 -4.33 3.33 -29.44
CA VAL A 198 -4.06 4.41 -30.40
C VAL A 198 -2.93 4.04 -31.35
N HIS A 199 -1.83 3.45 -30.84
CA HIS A 199 -0.70 3.00 -31.66
C HIS A 199 -1.14 1.98 -32.72
N THR A 200 -1.89 0.97 -32.31
CA THR A 200 -2.35 -0.12 -33.18
C THR A 200 -3.37 0.37 -34.21
N VAL A 201 -4.30 1.26 -33.82
CA VAL A 201 -5.26 1.88 -34.75
C VAL A 201 -4.55 2.79 -35.76
N ALA A 202 -3.62 3.61 -35.30
CA ALA A 202 -2.85 4.51 -36.15
C ALA A 202 -1.95 3.77 -37.15
N TYR A 203 -1.50 2.55 -36.82
CA TYR A 203 -0.87 1.64 -37.77
C TYR A 203 -1.88 1.03 -38.76
N ALA A 204 -3.04 0.58 -38.28
CA ALA A 204 -4.01 -0.15 -39.08
C ALA A 204 -4.63 0.70 -40.21
N ILE A 205 -4.93 1.99 -39.95
CA ILE A 205 -5.55 2.90 -40.94
C ILE A 205 -4.78 2.95 -42.28
N PRO A 206 -3.49 3.33 -42.33
CA PRO A 206 -2.73 3.37 -43.58
C PRO A 206 -2.48 1.97 -44.15
N ALA A 207 -2.30 0.95 -43.31
CA ALA A 207 -2.06 -0.43 -43.75
C ALA A 207 -3.26 -0.99 -44.55
N VAL A 208 -4.47 -0.81 -44.02
CA VAL A 208 -5.73 -1.20 -44.68
C VAL A 208 -5.99 -0.35 -45.92
N ALA A 209 -5.72 0.95 -45.87
CA ALA A 209 -5.89 1.82 -47.03
C ALA A 209 -4.97 1.44 -48.21
N HIS A 210 -3.79 0.90 -47.93
CA HIS A 210 -2.82 0.53 -48.96
C HIS A 210 -3.01 -0.89 -49.51
N LYS A 211 -3.26 -1.92 -48.67
CA LYS A 211 -3.34 -3.33 -49.11
C LYS A 211 -4.69 -4.02 -48.82
N GLY A 212 -5.66 -3.32 -48.22
CA GLY A 212 -6.92 -3.90 -47.80
C GLY A 212 -6.84 -4.68 -46.48
N TRP A 213 -8.01 -5.10 -45.99
CA TRP A 213 -8.15 -5.85 -44.73
C TRP A 213 -7.52 -7.23 -44.78
N GLU A 214 -7.68 -7.95 -45.89
CA GLU A 214 -7.18 -9.32 -46.03
C GLU A 214 -5.65 -9.38 -45.91
N ALA A 215 -4.93 -8.54 -46.65
CA ALA A 215 -3.47 -8.48 -46.57
C ALA A 215 -2.97 -8.02 -45.19
N THR A 216 -3.73 -7.14 -44.52
CA THR A 216 -3.38 -6.68 -43.16
C THR A 216 -3.56 -7.82 -42.14
N TRP A 217 -4.61 -8.62 -42.27
CA TRP A 217 -4.85 -9.78 -41.41
C TRP A 217 -3.79 -10.87 -41.61
N GLN A 218 -3.41 -11.15 -42.86
CA GLN A 218 -2.34 -12.11 -43.16
C GLN A 218 -0.99 -11.71 -42.55
N LYS A 219 -0.70 -10.41 -42.45
CA LYS A 219 0.52 -9.91 -41.79
C LYS A 219 0.61 -10.23 -40.31
N ILE A 220 -0.53 -10.38 -39.62
CA ILE A 220 -0.55 -10.76 -38.19
C ILE A 220 0.07 -12.15 -38.00
N PHE A 221 -0.16 -13.07 -38.93
CA PHE A 221 0.33 -14.45 -38.83
C PHE A 221 1.69 -14.67 -39.51
N THR A 222 2.05 -13.83 -40.49
CA THR A 222 3.28 -14.00 -41.29
C THR A 222 4.44 -13.12 -40.82
N SER A 223 4.16 -11.95 -40.22
CA SER A 223 5.20 -11.04 -39.75
C SER A 223 5.35 -11.14 -38.24
N LEU A 224 6.55 -11.49 -37.77
CA LEU A 224 6.87 -11.54 -36.34
C LEU A 224 6.67 -10.17 -35.66
N PHE A 225 6.99 -9.08 -36.35
CA PHE A 225 6.79 -7.70 -35.85
C PHE A 225 5.30 -7.40 -35.62
N ILE A 226 4.44 -7.64 -36.61
CA ILE A 226 3.01 -7.33 -36.51
C ILE A 226 2.27 -8.33 -35.61
N GLY A 227 2.62 -9.61 -35.68
CA GLY A 227 2.05 -10.65 -34.82
C GLY A 227 2.32 -10.38 -33.34
N SER A 228 3.58 -10.09 -32.98
CA SER A 228 3.93 -9.76 -31.58
C SER A 228 3.24 -8.48 -31.10
N GLY A 229 3.18 -7.42 -31.90
CA GLY A 229 2.45 -6.19 -31.55
C GLY A 229 0.94 -6.42 -31.34
N THR A 230 0.34 -7.28 -32.16
CA THR A 230 -1.08 -7.65 -32.04
C THR A 230 -1.34 -8.47 -30.78
N ILE A 231 -0.51 -9.47 -30.49
CA ILE A 231 -0.59 -10.28 -29.26
C ILE A 231 -0.48 -9.38 -28.02
N GLY A 232 0.48 -8.45 -28.02
CA GLY A 232 0.64 -7.48 -26.94
C GLY A 232 -0.59 -6.59 -26.75
N THR A 233 -1.16 -6.07 -27.84
CA THR A 233 -2.38 -5.24 -27.80
C THR A 233 -3.58 -6.02 -27.25
N VAL A 234 -3.82 -7.24 -27.75
CA VAL A 234 -4.93 -8.09 -27.30
C VAL A 234 -4.76 -8.43 -25.81
N ALA A 235 -3.55 -8.79 -25.38
CA ALA A 235 -3.26 -9.09 -23.99
C ALA A 235 -3.49 -7.87 -23.07
N LEU A 236 -3.10 -6.66 -23.49
CA LEU A 236 -3.35 -5.42 -22.75
C LEU A 236 -4.84 -5.07 -22.65
N VAL A 237 -5.61 -5.25 -23.74
CA VAL A 237 -7.05 -5.03 -23.71
C VAL A 237 -7.74 -6.05 -22.80
N LEU A 238 -7.37 -7.33 -22.88
CA LEU A 238 -7.88 -8.36 -21.98
C LEU A 238 -7.54 -8.06 -20.52
N LEU A 239 -6.32 -7.60 -20.23
CA LEU A 239 -5.91 -7.14 -18.90
C LEU A 239 -6.86 -6.05 -18.38
N LEU A 240 -7.14 -5.03 -19.19
CA LEU A 240 -8.03 -3.95 -18.80
C LEU A 240 -9.45 -4.45 -18.48
N LEU A 241 -10.00 -5.31 -19.33
CA LEU A 241 -11.35 -5.87 -19.16
C LEU A 241 -11.44 -6.73 -17.89
N LEU A 242 -10.46 -7.59 -17.64
CA LEU A 242 -10.41 -8.45 -16.46
C LEU A 242 -10.15 -7.65 -15.18
N SER A 243 -9.46 -6.50 -15.27
CA SER A 243 -9.21 -5.59 -14.16
C SER A 243 -10.41 -4.74 -13.74
N LEU A 244 -11.55 -4.82 -14.44
CA LEU A 244 -12.79 -4.15 -14.03
C LEU A 244 -13.26 -4.68 -12.67
N SER A 245 -13.67 -3.77 -11.80
CA SER A 245 -13.99 -4.10 -10.41
C SER A 245 -15.03 -5.21 -10.20
N PRO A 246 -16.13 -5.34 -10.99
CA PRO A 246 -17.07 -6.44 -10.80
C PRO A 246 -16.43 -7.81 -11.00
N ILE A 247 -15.61 -7.95 -12.04
CA ILE A 247 -14.92 -9.20 -12.39
C ILE A 247 -13.85 -9.49 -11.34
N ARG A 248 -13.01 -8.49 -11.01
CA ARG A 248 -11.96 -8.63 -10.00
C ARG A 248 -12.52 -9.04 -8.64
N HIS A 249 -13.64 -8.48 -8.20
CA HIS A 249 -14.19 -8.78 -6.87
C HIS A 249 -14.89 -10.14 -6.82
N ALA A 250 -15.50 -10.57 -7.92
CA ALA A 250 -16.12 -11.89 -7.99
C ALA A 250 -15.08 -13.03 -8.04
N PHE A 251 -13.98 -12.83 -8.77
CA PHE A 251 -12.98 -13.87 -9.04
C PHE A 251 -11.55 -13.37 -8.80
N TYR A 252 -11.28 -12.79 -7.63
CA TYR A 252 -10.00 -12.12 -7.33
C TYR A 252 -8.76 -12.99 -7.60
N GLU A 253 -8.78 -14.24 -7.15
CA GLU A 253 -7.63 -15.14 -7.29
C GLU A 253 -7.38 -15.53 -8.75
N THR A 254 -8.44 -15.80 -9.51
CA THR A 254 -8.36 -16.08 -10.96
C THR A 254 -7.88 -14.84 -11.71
N PHE A 255 -8.44 -13.69 -11.38
CA PHE A 255 -8.02 -12.40 -11.92
C PHE A 255 -6.53 -12.17 -11.71
N LEU A 256 -6.03 -12.32 -10.48
CA LEU A 256 -4.64 -12.04 -10.14
C LEU A 256 -3.67 -12.94 -10.91
N ASN A 257 -3.95 -14.24 -10.97
CA ASN A 257 -3.11 -15.19 -11.70
C ASN A 257 -3.10 -14.90 -13.21
N LEU A 258 -4.29 -14.69 -13.80
CA LEU A 258 -4.42 -14.37 -15.21
C LEU A 258 -3.76 -13.03 -15.56
N HIS A 259 -3.86 -12.03 -14.67
CA HIS A 259 -3.21 -10.74 -14.83
C HIS A 259 -1.69 -10.87 -14.88
N ILE A 260 -1.09 -11.71 -14.03
CA ILE A 260 0.36 -11.97 -14.05
C ILE A 260 0.79 -12.68 -15.35
N LEU A 261 0.02 -13.67 -15.81
CA LEU A 261 0.31 -14.39 -17.06
C LEU A 261 0.19 -13.49 -18.29
N LEU A 262 -0.86 -12.68 -18.37
CA LEU A 262 -1.03 -11.72 -19.46
C LEU A 262 0.02 -10.62 -19.40
N ALA A 263 0.42 -10.15 -18.21
CA ALA A 263 1.52 -9.19 -18.08
C ALA A 263 2.84 -9.76 -18.60
N LEU A 264 3.13 -11.05 -18.35
CA LEU A 264 4.29 -11.74 -18.95
C LEU A 264 4.20 -11.74 -20.47
N ALA A 265 3.03 -12.05 -21.03
CA ALA A 265 2.81 -12.05 -22.47
C ALA A 265 3.00 -10.64 -23.06
N VAL A 266 2.51 -9.59 -22.40
CA VAL A 266 2.71 -8.20 -22.84
C VAL A 266 4.18 -7.81 -22.84
N VAL A 267 4.92 -8.10 -21.76
CA VAL A 267 6.36 -7.77 -21.69
C VAL A 267 7.16 -8.53 -22.76
N GLY A 268 6.90 -9.83 -22.92
CA GLY A 268 7.56 -10.65 -23.94
C GLY A 268 7.22 -10.22 -25.37
N ALA A 269 5.94 -9.95 -25.64
CA ALA A 269 5.48 -9.48 -26.94
C ALA A 269 6.06 -8.10 -27.29
N THR A 270 6.10 -7.18 -26.32
CA THR A 270 6.70 -5.84 -26.49
C THR A 270 8.19 -5.93 -26.77
N TRP A 271 8.91 -6.81 -26.07
CA TRP A 271 10.32 -7.07 -26.33
C TRP A 271 10.54 -7.54 -27.77
N ILE A 272 9.82 -8.59 -28.21
CA ILE A 272 9.96 -9.15 -29.56
C ILE A 272 9.58 -8.09 -30.62
N HIS A 273 8.51 -7.35 -30.39
CA HIS A 273 8.06 -6.27 -31.26
C HIS A 273 9.13 -5.18 -31.44
N CYS A 274 9.76 -4.73 -30.35
CA CYS A 274 10.81 -3.71 -30.43
C CYS A 274 12.12 -4.27 -31.00
N ALA A 275 12.47 -5.53 -30.70
CA ALA A 275 13.70 -6.16 -31.14
C ALA A 275 13.70 -6.44 -32.65
N THR A 276 12.56 -6.87 -33.19
CA THR A 276 12.43 -7.17 -34.63
C THR A 276 12.56 -5.95 -35.52
N ALA A 277 12.16 -4.76 -35.04
CA ALA A 277 12.32 -3.50 -35.76
C ALA A 277 13.56 -2.69 -35.36
N ASN A 278 14.34 -3.16 -34.37
CA ASN A 278 15.51 -2.48 -33.81
C ASN A 278 15.28 -0.99 -33.49
N VAL A 279 14.16 -0.69 -32.82
CA VAL A 279 13.73 0.67 -32.50
C VAL A 279 14.24 1.13 -31.12
N PRO A 280 14.43 2.45 -30.88
CA PRO A 280 14.93 2.98 -29.61
C PRO A 280 14.20 2.47 -28.34
N PRO A 281 12.86 2.26 -28.34
CA PRO A 281 12.14 1.71 -27.19
C PRO A 281 12.56 0.31 -26.73
N LEU A 282 13.35 -0.42 -27.53
CA LEU A 282 13.87 -1.74 -27.15
C LEU A 282 14.61 -1.70 -25.80
N SER A 283 15.49 -0.71 -25.61
CA SER A 283 16.24 -0.55 -24.35
C SER A 283 15.34 -0.38 -23.14
N TRP A 284 14.20 0.28 -23.29
CA TRP A 284 13.22 0.50 -22.23
C TRP A 284 12.39 -0.76 -21.97
N ALA A 285 12.01 -1.50 -23.02
CA ALA A 285 11.37 -2.81 -22.87
C ALA A 285 12.27 -3.79 -22.08
N VAL A 286 13.59 -3.74 -22.33
CA VAL A 286 14.58 -4.51 -21.55
C VAL A 286 14.59 -4.08 -20.09
N ALA A 287 14.60 -2.78 -19.82
CA ALA A 287 14.53 -2.25 -18.46
C ALA A 287 13.24 -2.69 -17.72
N VAL A 288 12.09 -2.66 -18.40
CA VAL A 288 10.80 -3.14 -17.84
C VAL A 288 10.90 -4.61 -17.44
N ALA A 289 11.42 -5.47 -18.31
CA ALA A 289 11.60 -6.89 -18.03
C ALA A 289 12.57 -7.12 -16.85
N ALA A 290 13.69 -6.40 -16.83
CA ALA A 290 14.69 -6.49 -15.77
C ALA A 290 14.15 -6.05 -14.41
N LEU A 291 13.43 -4.93 -14.36
CA LEU A 291 12.79 -4.43 -13.13
C LEU A 291 11.76 -5.41 -12.57
N TRP A 292 10.95 -6.01 -13.46
CA TRP A 292 9.98 -6.99 -13.03
C TRP A 292 10.63 -8.27 -12.50
N ALA A 293 11.65 -8.78 -13.19
CA ALA A 293 12.43 -9.93 -12.75
C ALA A 293 13.11 -9.66 -11.40
N ALA A 294 13.67 -8.46 -11.21
CA ALA A 294 14.29 -8.05 -9.94
C ALA A 294 13.29 -8.06 -8.77
N ASP A 295 12.05 -7.57 -8.94
CA ASP A 295 11.01 -7.67 -7.89
C ASP A 295 10.69 -9.14 -7.55
N ARG A 296 10.60 -10.01 -8.55
CA ARG A 296 10.33 -11.45 -8.33
C ARG A 296 11.46 -12.15 -7.59
N VAL A 297 12.71 -11.89 -7.97
CA VAL A 297 13.89 -12.44 -7.30
C VAL A 297 13.98 -11.92 -5.86
N ALA A 298 13.80 -10.61 -5.64
CA ALA A 298 13.81 -10.02 -4.30
C ALA A 298 12.71 -10.62 -3.40
N ARG A 299 11.54 -10.91 -3.95
CA ARG A 299 10.44 -11.56 -3.23
C ARG A 299 10.78 -12.99 -2.82
N ILE A 300 11.33 -13.79 -3.74
CA ILE A 300 11.76 -15.16 -3.46
C ILE A 300 12.84 -15.15 -2.38
N LEU A 301 13.85 -14.29 -2.52
CA LEU A 301 14.93 -14.15 -1.55
C LEU A 301 14.43 -13.76 -0.17
N ARG A 302 13.52 -12.77 -0.06
CA ARG A 302 12.92 -12.39 1.22
C ARG A 302 12.14 -13.55 1.84
N LEU A 303 11.36 -14.28 1.04
CA LEU A 303 10.56 -15.40 1.51
C LEU A 303 11.44 -16.54 2.04
N THR A 304 12.50 -16.91 1.32
CA THR A 304 13.42 -17.97 1.72
C THR A 304 14.22 -17.56 2.95
N LEU A 305 14.73 -16.33 3.00
CA LEU A 305 15.45 -15.81 4.16
C LEU A 305 14.54 -15.74 5.39
N THR A 306 13.31 -15.23 5.32
CA THR A 306 12.47 -15.13 6.52
C THR A 306 12.02 -16.50 7.03
N ASN A 307 11.70 -17.45 6.14
CA ASN A 307 10.96 -18.66 6.51
C ASN A 307 11.79 -19.93 6.63
N TRP A 308 13.01 -19.96 6.10
CA TRP A 308 13.88 -21.14 6.11
C TRP A 308 15.19 -20.82 6.83
N SER A 309 15.57 -21.65 7.80
CA SER A 309 16.91 -21.69 8.38
C SER A 309 17.38 -23.15 8.51
N LYS A 310 18.67 -23.36 8.83
CA LYS A 310 19.18 -24.69 9.21
C LYS A 310 18.44 -25.27 10.43
N ARG A 311 17.82 -24.41 11.24
CA ARG A 311 17.05 -24.77 12.45
C ARG A 311 15.62 -25.23 12.17
N GLY A 312 15.11 -25.07 10.95
CA GLY A 312 13.76 -25.45 10.59
C GLY A 312 13.06 -24.47 9.64
N VAL A 313 11.76 -24.70 9.47
CA VAL A 313 10.86 -23.90 8.65
C VAL A 313 9.82 -23.22 9.52
N THR A 314 9.17 -22.19 8.99
CA THR A 314 8.12 -21.46 9.72
C THR A 314 6.87 -22.33 9.95
N GLU A 315 6.44 -22.39 11.20
CA GLU A 315 5.23 -23.09 11.62
C GLU A 315 4.21 -22.10 12.16
N ALA A 316 2.93 -22.36 11.91
CA ALA A 316 1.79 -21.58 12.38
C ALA A 316 0.95 -22.41 13.36
N LEU A 317 0.73 -21.89 14.56
CA LEU A 317 -0.34 -22.37 15.46
C LEU A 317 -1.60 -21.53 15.21
N CYS A 318 -2.68 -22.18 14.82
CA CYS A 318 -3.94 -21.53 14.46
C CYS A 318 -5.03 -21.94 15.47
N GLU A 319 -5.55 -20.97 16.24
CA GLU A 319 -6.55 -21.18 17.28
C GLU A 319 -7.84 -20.43 16.93
N ALA A 320 -8.99 -21.09 17.00
CA ALA A 320 -10.28 -20.45 16.79
C ALA A 320 -10.71 -19.68 18.05
N LEU A 321 -11.15 -18.43 17.86
CA LEU A 321 -11.65 -17.54 18.90
C LEU A 321 -13.10 -17.12 18.62
N PRO A 322 -13.83 -16.60 19.63
CA PRO A 322 -15.19 -16.10 19.44
C PRO A 322 -15.28 -15.01 18.37
N GLY A 323 -16.45 -14.87 17.73
CA GLY A 323 -16.66 -13.85 16.69
C GLY A 323 -15.97 -14.15 15.37
N GLU A 324 -15.78 -15.44 15.06
CA GLU A 324 -15.19 -15.94 13.80
C GLU A 324 -13.78 -15.40 13.52
N VAL A 325 -12.92 -15.35 14.54
CA VAL A 325 -11.52 -14.92 14.41
C VAL A 325 -10.59 -16.09 14.67
N THR A 326 -9.53 -16.20 13.90
CA THR A 326 -8.42 -17.13 14.14
C THR A 326 -7.22 -16.36 14.67
N ARG A 327 -6.71 -16.72 15.84
CA ARG A 327 -5.38 -16.29 16.30
C ARG A 327 -4.33 -17.18 15.63
N VAL A 328 -3.42 -16.56 14.89
CA VAL A 328 -2.33 -17.25 14.21
C VAL A 328 -1.02 -16.79 14.81
N THR A 329 -0.28 -17.72 15.40
CA THR A 329 1.05 -17.48 15.96
C THR A 329 2.09 -18.18 15.11
N LEU A 330 2.90 -17.41 14.39
CA LEU A 330 4.00 -17.90 13.57
C LEU A 330 5.28 -18.01 14.38
N ARG A 331 5.95 -19.14 14.31
CA ARG A 331 7.29 -19.36 14.85
C ARG A 331 8.30 -19.29 13.71
N LEU A 332 9.00 -18.16 13.60
CA LEU A 332 10.06 -17.96 12.62
C LEU A 332 11.35 -18.63 13.11
N PRO A 333 12.10 -19.34 12.24
CA PRO A 333 13.27 -20.11 12.65
C PRO A 333 14.53 -19.23 12.87
N ARG A 334 14.36 -17.91 12.95
CA ARG A 334 15.42 -16.91 13.12
C ARG A 334 14.89 -15.63 13.77
N TYR A 335 15.81 -14.79 14.22
CA TYR A 335 15.52 -13.43 14.66
C TYR A 335 15.13 -12.55 13.46
N VAL A 336 13.99 -11.88 13.55
CA VAL A 336 13.53 -10.87 12.57
C VAL A 336 13.09 -9.65 13.36
N ASN A 337 13.76 -8.52 13.13
CA ASN A 337 13.32 -7.26 13.74
C ASN A 337 12.05 -6.78 13.04
N ILE A 338 11.00 -6.52 13.81
CA ILE A 338 9.68 -6.13 13.32
C ILE A 338 9.23 -4.90 14.09
N ASP A 339 9.12 -3.77 13.40
CA ASP A 339 8.69 -2.51 14.00
C ASP A 339 7.16 -2.49 14.21
N ALA A 340 6.71 -1.63 15.12
CA ALA A 340 5.29 -1.40 15.38
C ALA A 340 4.57 -0.83 14.14
N GLY A 341 3.30 -1.20 13.97
CA GLY A 341 2.47 -0.75 12.84
C GLY A 341 2.77 -1.47 11.52
N THR A 342 3.51 -2.57 11.55
CA THR A 342 3.83 -3.35 10.33
C THR A 342 2.79 -4.44 10.05
N HIS A 343 2.82 -4.94 8.82
CA HIS A 343 2.00 -6.05 8.38
C HIS A 343 2.82 -7.06 7.56
N ALA A 344 2.30 -8.26 7.37
CA ALA A 344 2.95 -9.27 6.54
C ALA A 344 1.94 -10.04 5.71
N TYR A 345 2.39 -10.58 4.58
CA TYR A 345 1.58 -11.47 3.77
C TYR A 345 1.84 -12.92 4.18
N LEU A 346 0.76 -13.65 4.46
CA LEU A 346 0.82 -15.02 4.92
C LEU A 346 0.37 -16.00 3.83
N ARG A 347 1.02 -17.16 3.81
CA ARG A 347 0.64 -18.34 3.02
C ARG A 347 0.51 -19.52 3.97
N PHE A 348 -0.57 -20.30 3.84
CA PHE A 348 -0.81 -21.47 4.69
C PHE A 348 -0.78 -22.76 3.86
N TRP A 349 0.14 -23.67 4.21
CA TRP A 349 0.20 -24.98 3.59
C TRP A 349 -1.00 -25.83 4.03
N GLY A 350 -1.61 -26.55 3.09
CA GLY A 350 -2.80 -27.38 3.36
C GLY A 350 -4.13 -26.63 3.48
N ILE A 351 -4.13 -25.30 3.28
CA ILE A 351 -5.36 -24.50 3.06
C ILE A 351 -5.36 -24.03 1.60
N ARG A 352 -4.58 -23.00 1.29
CA ARG A 352 -4.39 -22.45 -0.06
C ARG A 352 -2.97 -21.89 -0.17
N PRO A 353 -1.96 -22.71 -0.52
CA PRO A 353 -0.55 -22.35 -0.38
C PRO A 353 -0.06 -21.28 -1.37
N TRP A 354 -0.76 -21.13 -2.49
CA TRP A 354 -0.40 -20.17 -3.55
C TRP A 354 -1.01 -18.78 -3.34
N GLU A 355 -2.00 -18.68 -2.46
CA GLU A 355 -2.63 -17.40 -2.12
C GLU A 355 -1.81 -16.68 -1.05
N SER A 356 -1.65 -15.36 -1.21
CA SER A 356 -0.81 -14.52 -0.37
C SER A 356 -1.64 -13.37 0.17
N HIS A 357 -2.05 -13.49 1.43
CA HIS A 357 -3.01 -12.58 2.07
C HIS A 357 -2.34 -11.71 3.14
N PRO A 358 -2.52 -10.39 3.12
CA PRO A 358 -1.93 -9.44 4.07
C PRO A 358 -2.69 -9.37 5.39
N PHE A 359 -1.95 -9.36 6.51
CA PHE A 359 -2.48 -9.21 7.86
C PHE A 359 -1.57 -8.33 8.71
N SER A 360 -2.16 -7.44 9.51
CA SER A 360 -1.45 -6.65 10.52
C SER A 360 -0.81 -7.55 11.56
N ILE A 361 0.44 -7.25 11.89
CA ILE A 361 1.14 -7.91 12.98
C ILE A 361 0.60 -7.37 14.30
N ALA A 362 0.04 -8.25 15.12
CA ALA A 362 -0.57 -7.89 16.40
C ALA A 362 0.47 -7.82 17.51
N TRP A 363 1.37 -8.80 17.55
CA TRP A 363 2.34 -8.94 18.63
C TRP A 363 3.58 -9.67 18.15
N VAL A 364 4.73 -9.31 18.70
CA VAL A 364 6.03 -9.89 18.38
C VAL A 364 6.75 -10.19 19.68
N ASP A 365 7.25 -11.43 19.82
CA ASP A 365 8.12 -11.81 20.92
C ASP A 365 9.37 -12.48 20.37
N HIS A 366 10.50 -12.21 21.01
CA HIS A 366 11.76 -12.86 20.69
C HIS A 366 12.09 -13.88 21.76
N GLU A 367 12.21 -15.14 21.35
CA GLU A 367 12.54 -16.26 22.24
C GLU A 367 14.04 -16.56 22.08
N ALA A 368 14.78 -16.50 23.19
CA ALA A 368 16.15 -16.99 23.23
C ALA A 368 16.18 -18.50 22.98
N ALA A 369 17.18 -19.00 22.25
CA ALA A 369 17.37 -20.44 22.15
C ALA A 369 17.70 -20.99 23.55
N ASN A 370 17.04 -22.09 23.95
CA ASN A 370 17.32 -22.84 25.17
C ASN A 370 18.82 -22.94 25.43
N THR A 371 19.31 -22.08 26.32
CA THR A 371 20.57 -22.27 27.01
C THR A 371 20.17 -22.22 28.47
N LEU A 372 20.16 -23.39 29.11
CA LEU A 372 20.47 -23.44 30.54
C LEU A 372 21.76 -22.60 30.70
N PRO A 373 21.84 -21.68 31.66
CA PRO A 373 23.06 -20.89 31.84
C PRO A 373 24.23 -21.86 32.02
N THR A 374 25.18 -21.85 31.07
CA THR A 374 26.39 -22.67 31.14
C THR A 374 27.38 -22.14 32.19
N SER A 375 27.14 -20.95 32.73
CA SER A 375 27.93 -20.33 33.80
C SER A 375 27.07 -19.34 34.61
N GLU A 376 27.25 -19.30 35.94
CA GLU A 376 26.62 -18.32 36.85
C GLU A 376 26.98 -16.86 36.55
N LYS A 377 27.97 -16.61 35.69
CA LYS A 377 28.46 -15.26 35.34
C LYS A 377 27.89 -14.69 34.04
N GLU A 378 27.11 -15.44 33.28
CA GLU A 378 26.47 -14.88 32.08
C GLU A 378 25.19 -14.12 32.46
N PRO A 379 25.02 -12.86 32.04
CA PRO A 379 23.81 -12.12 32.31
C PRO A 379 22.62 -12.85 31.66
N LEU A 380 21.64 -13.25 32.46
CA LEU A 380 20.44 -14.03 32.10
C LEU A 380 19.58 -13.40 30.97
N ASN A 381 19.93 -12.21 30.47
CA ASN A 381 19.09 -11.37 29.62
C ASN A 381 19.74 -10.87 28.31
N THR A 382 20.94 -11.33 27.91
CA THR A 382 21.47 -10.94 26.60
C THR A 382 20.89 -11.84 25.51
N LEU A 383 19.82 -11.37 24.86
CA LEU A 383 19.25 -12.02 23.67
C LEU A 383 20.30 -12.04 22.55
N ASP A 384 20.97 -13.17 22.33
CA ASP A 384 21.82 -13.33 21.16
C ASP A 384 20.95 -13.43 19.90
N ARG A 385 20.96 -12.35 19.10
CA ARG A 385 20.21 -12.25 17.83
C ARG A 385 20.56 -13.38 16.86
N LYS A 386 21.73 -14.00 16.96
CA LYS A 386 22.11 -15.13 16.08
C LYS A 386 21.40 -16.42 16.47
N THR A 387 21.08 -16.61 17.74
CA THR A 387 20.44 -17.84 18.25
C THR A 387 18.94 -17.66 18.47
N ALA A 388 18.47 -16.44 18.71
CA ALA A 388 17.08 -16.13 18.94
C ALA A 388 16.15 -16.50 17.78
N THR A 389 14.91 -16.84 18.14
CA THR A 389 13.78 -17.06 17.25
C THR A 389 12.72 -15.99 17.49
N THR A 390 11.83 -15.79 16.53
CA THR A 390 10.80 -14.74 16.61
C THR A 390 9.42 -15.37 16.49
N SER A 391 8.56 -15.08 17.46
CA SER A 391 7.15 -15.42 17.47
C SER A 391 6.34 -14.20 17.02
N VAL A 392 5.49 -14.37 16.01
CA VAL A 392 4.68 -13.28 15.45
C VAL A 392 3.21 -13.68 15.48
N SER A 393 2.39 -12.91 16.19
CA SER A 393 0.97 -13.18 16.34
C SER A 393 0.12 -12.29 15.43
N PHE A 394 -0.96 -12.86 14.89
CA PHE A 394 -1.95 -12.22 14.03
C PHE A 394 -3.36 -12.55 14.52
N LEU A 395 -4.31 -11.64 14.30
CA LEU A 395 -5.74 -11.90 14.48
C LEU A 395 -6.43 -11.79 13.14
N ILE A 396 -6.89 -12.93 12.61
CA ILE A 396 -7.45 -13.06 11.27
C ILE A 396 -8.96 -13.27 11.39
N GLY A 397 -9.76 -12.29 10.98
CA GLY A 397 -11.20 -12.45 10.88
C GLY A 397 -11.57 -13.33 9.69
N ALA A 398 -12.45 -14.31 9.91
CA ALA A 398 -12.96 -15.19 8.86
C ALA A 398 -13.85 -14.39 7.90
N GLN A 399 -13.47 -14.37 6.63
CA GLN A 399 -14.26 -13.79 5.55
C GLN A 399 -14.75 -14.93 4.65
N THR A 400 -14.57 -14.80 3.33
CA THR A 400 -14.75 -15.85 2.33
C THR A 400 -13.40 -16.45 1.93
N GLY A 401 -13.38 -17.66 1.37
CA GLY A 401 -12.15 -18.26 0.83
C GLY A 401 -11.18 -18.77 1.90
N ALA A 402 -9.89 -18.43 1.78
CA ALA A 402 -8.82 -19.00 2.61
C ALA A 402 -8.99 -18.76 4.12
N THR A 403 -9.44 -17.57 4.54
CA THR A 403 -9.61 -17.24 5.96
C THR A 403 -10.75 -18.02 6.61
N ARG A 404 -11.83 -18.30 5.87
CA ARG A 404 -12.93 -19.17 6.31
C ARG A 404 -12.46 -20.61 6.49
N LEU A 405 -11.78 -21.15 5.48
CA LEU A 405 -11.21 -22.50 5.53
C LEU A 405 -10.23 -22.67 6.70
N LEU A 406 -9.44 -21.63 6.98
CA LEU A 406 -8.54 -21.60 8.12
C LEU A 406 -9.30 -21.64 9.45
N TYR A 407 -10.35 -20.82 9.60
CA TYR A 407 -11.19 -20.80 10.80
C TYR A 407 -11.91 -22.13 11.01
N ASP A 408 -12.58 -22.67 9.99
CA ASP A 408 -13.32 -23.93 10.08
C ASP A 408 -12.40 -25.11 10.42
N ARG A 409 -11.15 -25.08 9.96
CA ARG A 409 -10.14 -26.08 10.31
C ARG A 409 -9.66 -25.91 11.75
N ALA A 410 -9.39 -24.68 12.19
CA ALA A 410 -8.99 -24.40 13.57
C ALA A 410 -10.10 -24.75 14.57
N LEU A 411 -11.37 -24.51 14.21
CA LEU A 411 -12.54 -24.80 15.05
C LEU A 411 -12.70 -26.30 15.37
N LYS A 412 -12.24 -27.18 14.48
CA LYS A 412 -12.28 -28.64 14.66
C LYS A 412 -11.24 -29.15 15.67
N SER A 413 -10.29 -28.33 16.11
CA SER A 413 -9.24 -28.72 17.04
C SER A 413 -9.29 -27.83 18.29
N PRO A 414 -9.66 -28.38 19.47
CA PRO A 414 -9.76 -27.60 20.71
C PRO A 414 -8.44 -26.91 21.11
N ASN A 415 -7.29 -27.53 20.81
CA ASN A 415 -5.95 -27.01 21.14
C ASN A 415 -5.30 -26.24 19.97
N GLY A 416 -6.09 -25.88 18.95
CA GLY A 416 -5.61 -25.29 17.71
C GLY A 416 -4.96 -26.30 16.75
N VAL A 417 -4.65 -25.84 15.54
CA VAL A 417 -4.07 -26.64 14.47
C VAL A 417 -2.69 -26.09 14.12
N ARG A 418 -1.70 -26.97 14.03
CA ARG A 418 -0.37 -26.63 13.52
C ARG A 418 -0.29 -26.84 12.02
N LEU A 419 0.15 -25.82 11.30
CA LEU A 419 0.33 -25.84 9.85
C LEU A 419 1.71 -25.29 9.49
N ARG A 420 2.27 -25.73 8.38
CA ARG A 420 3.40 -25.00 7.77
C ARG A 420 2.87 -23.70 7.17
N ALA A 421 3.57 -22.60 7.38
CA ALA A 421 3.20 -21.30 6.84
C ALA A 421 4.43 -20.56 6.33
N ALA A 422 4.20 -19.55 5.49
CA ALA A 422 5.25 -18.65 5.07
C ALA A 422 4.80 -17.19 5.27
N MET A 423 5.65 -16.42 5.93
CA MET A 423 5.53 -14.98 6.18
C MET A 423 6.40 -14.21 5.19
N GLU A 424 5.79 -13.35 4.40
CA GLU A 424 6.46 -12.39 3.52
C GLU A 424 6.31 -10.99 4.14
N GLY A 425 7.40 -10.41 4.61
CA GLY A 425 7.39 -9.14 5.33
C GLY A 425 8.59 -9.00 6.28
N PRO A 426 8.54 -8.06 7.24
CA PRO A 426 7.47 -7.08 7.44
C PRO A 426 7.39 -6.04 6.32
N TYR A 427 6.20 -5.50 6.10
CA TYR A 427 5.86 -4.38 5.22
C TYR A 427 5.25 -3.24 6.05
N ALA A 428 5.24 -2.02 5.51
CA ALA A 428 4.88 -0.77 6.20
C ALA A 428 5.85 -0.41 7.35
N GLY A 429 5.38 0.28 8.40
CA GLY A 429 6.22 0.80 9.49
C GLY A 429 6.92 2.14 9.19
N HIS A 430 6.50 2.84 8.13
CA HIS A 430 7.11 4.12 7.74
C HIS A 430 6.68 5.31 8.63
N HIS A 431 5.60 5.13 9.40
CA HIS A 431 5.08 6.08 10.37
C HIS A 431 5.70 5.83 11.75
N ASN A 432 6.62 6.70 12.15
CA ASN A 432 7.18 6.72 13.50
C ASN A 432 6.34 7.67 14.38
N LEU A 433 5.82 7.15 15.49
CA LEU A 433 4.99 7.89 16.44
C LEU A 433 5.77 8.48 17.64
N ASP A 434 7.07 8.21 17.76
CA ASP A 434 7.95 8.57 18.88
C ASP A 434 8.08 10.07 19.09
N SER A 435 7.88 10.85 18.02
CA SER A 435 8.00 12.31 18.05
C SER A 435 6.74 13.01 18.58
N TYR A 436 5.64 12.32 18.79
CA TYR A 436 4.37 12.92 19.21
C TYR A 436 4.24 12.89 20.73
N GLY A 437 3.84 14.02 21.31
CA GLY A 437 3.55 14.11 22.75
C GLY A 437 2.22 13.46 23.11
N HIS A 438 1.27 13.47 22.17
CA HIS A 438 -0.07 12.89 22.34
C HIS A 438 -0.41 11.99 21.15
N VAL A 439 -0.77 10.74 21.40
CA VAL A 439 -1.14 9.78 20.36
C VAL A 439 -2.54 9.25 20.61
N VAL A 440 -3.43 9.41 19.64
CA VAL A 440 -4.81 8.90 19.66
C VAL A 440 -4.92 7.79 18.61
N LEU A 441 -5.23 6.58 19.07
CA LEU A 441 -5.26 5.37 18.23
C LEU A 441 -6.70 4.87 18.12
N PHE A 442 -7.30 4.99 16.95
CA PHE A 442 -8.62 4.42 16.64
C PHE A 442 -8.47 3.03 16.04
N ALA A 443 -9.14 2.05 16.65
CA ALA A 443 -9.21 0.68 16.18
C ALA A 443 -10.67 0.26 15.96
N GLY A 444 -10.97 -0.34 14.81
CA GLY A 444 -12.25 -0.98 14.53
C GLY A 444 -12.10 -2.49 14.37
N SER A 445 -12.80 -3.28 15.20
CA SER A 445 -12.74 -4.75 15.16
C SER A 445 -11.29 -5.27 15.21
N THR A 446 -10.83 -6.03 14.22
CA THR A 446 -9.46 -6.58 14.12
C THR A 446 -8.39 -5.52 13.85
N GLY A 447 -8.76 -4.28 13.52
CA GLY A 447 -7.81 -3.15 13.39
C GLY A 447 -7.05 -2.82 14.68
N ILE A 448 -7.45 -3.40 15.81
CA ILE A 448 -6.70 -3.34 17.07
C ILE A 448 -5.29 -3.93 16.95
N THR A 449 -5.09 -4.90 16.07
CA THR A 449 -3.80 -5.54 15.81
C THR A 449 -2.71 -4.54 15.41
N HIS A 450 -3.05 -3.58 14.55
CA HIS A 450 -2.12 -2.52 14.19
C HIS A 450 -1.84 -1.59 15.38
N GLN A 451 -2.88 -1.15 16.09
CA GLN A 451 -2.74 -0.16 17.16
C GLN A 451 -2.06 -0.68 18.42
N ILE A 452 -2.26 -1.96 18.77
CA ILE A 452 -1.71 -2.53 20.00
C ILE A 452 -0.18 -2.62 19.95
N SER A 453 0.39 -2.84 18.76
CA SER A 453 1.84 -2.82 18.56
C SER A 453 2.44 -1.44 18.85
N HIS A 454 1.77 -0.36 18.46
CA HIS A 454 2.16 1.01 18.81
C HIS A 454 2.02 1.29 20.31
N VAL A 455 0.96 0.79 20.95
CA VAL A 455 0.79 0.96 22.40
C VAL A 455 1.97 0.37 23.16
N ARG A 456 2.38 -0.87 22.85
CA ARG A 456 3.54 -1.51 23.49
C ARG A 456 4.80 -0.66 23.31
N HIS A 457 5.13 -0.32 22.05
CA HIS A 457 6.32 0.45 21.69
C HIS A 457 6.40 1.82 22.41
N LEU A 458 5.28 2.55 22.45
CA LEU A 458 5.26 3.88 23.09
C LEU A 458 5.35 3.80 24.62
N LEU A 459 4.85 2.73 25.25
CA LEU A 459 4.96 2.54 26.69
C LEU A 459 6.37 2.10 27.11
N GLU A 460 6.97 1.17 26.37
CA GLU A 460 8.36 0.74 26.58
C GLU A 460 9.31 1.93 26.36
N GLY A 461 9.16 2.62 25.23
CA GLY A 461 9.95 3.81 24.91
C GLY A 461 9.75 4.98 25.88
N TYR A 462 8.58 5.10 26.53
CA TYR A 462 8.37 6.10 27.58
C TYR A 462 9.20 5.77 28.84
N ASN A 463 9.21 4.51 29.25
CA ASN A 463 10.00 4.06 30.41
C ASN A 463 11.50 4.15 30.15
N GLU A 464 11.94 3.97 28.91
CA GLU A 464 13.33 4.12 28.48
C GLU A 464 13.74 5.58 28.23
N GLY A 465 12.80 6.53 28.21
CA GLY A 465 13.06 7.93 27.91
C GLY A 465 13.40 8.21 26.43
N MET A 466 13.00 7.32 25.52
CA MET A 466 13.32 7.36 24.09
C MET A 466 12.24 8.02 23.23
N VAL A 467 11.03 8.22 23.77
CA VAL A 467 9.88 8.81 23.07
C VAL A 467 9.37 10.10 23.73
N ALA A 468 8.84 11.00 22.91
CA ALA A 468 8.20 12.25 23.35
C ALA A 468 6.83 12.01 24.00
N THR A 469 6.22 10.84 23.79
CA THR A 469 4.85 10.52 24.20
C THR A 469 4.63 10.72 25.70
N ARG A 470 3.60 11.49 26.04
CA ARG A 470 3.11 11.72 27.42
C ARG A 470 1.64 11.39 27.59
N ARG A 471 0.93 11.08 26.51
CA ARG A 471 -0.45 10.60 26.55
C ARG A 471 -0.73 9.71 25.34
N VAL A 472 -1.34 8.56 25.60
CA VAL A 472 -1.81 7.60 24.59
C VAL A 472 -3.27 7.28 24.88
N THR A 473 -4.15 7.63 23.94
CA THR A 473 -5.58 7.33 24.02
C THR A 473 -5.93 6.27 22.96
N LEU A 474 -6.15 5.03 23.41
CA LEU A 474 -6.61 3.94 22.55
C LEU A 474 -8.14 3.89 22.57
N VAL A 475 -8.76 4.13 21.42
CA VAL A 475 -10.21 4.03 21.21
C VAL A 475 -10.49 2.78 20.38
N TRP A 476 -11.07 1.75 21.01
CA TRP A 476 -11.39 0.50 20.34
C TRP A 476 -12.90 0.30 20.21
N ILE A 477 -13.37 0.14 18.98
CA ILE A 477 -14.78 -0.02 18.65
C ILE A 477 -15.04 -1.46 18.22
N VAL A 478 -15.86 -2.16 18.99
CA VAL A 478 -16.18 -3.59 18.81
C VAL A 478 -17.69 -3.80 18.72
N ARG A 479 -18.09 -4.94 18.15
CA ARG A 479 -19.50 -5.32 18.07
C ARG A 479 -19.98 -5.92 19.38
N THR A 480 -19.27 -6.93 19.88
CA THR A 480 -19.66 -7.70 21.06
C THR A 480 -18.52 -7.74 22.09
N TYR A 481 -18.85 -8.14 23.32
CA TYR A 481 -17.88 -8.23 24.42
C TYR A 481 -16.90 -9.39 24.24
N GLU A 482 -17.29 -10.52 23.64
CA GLU A 482 -16.39 -11.68 23.48
C GLU A 482 -15.17 -11.36 22.62
N THR A 483 -15.25 -10.30 21.82
CA THR A 483 -14.14 -9.74 21.03
C THR A 483 -12.93 -9.37 21.90
N LEU A 484 -13.14 -9.03 23.17
CA LEU A 484 -12.06 -8.66 24.09
C LEU A 484 -11.12 -9.83 24.39
N GLU A 485 -11.58 -11.08 24.27
CA GLU A 485 -10.77 -12.27 24.49
C GLU A 485 -9.59 -12.35 23.51
N TRP A 486 -9.73 -11.79 22.30
CA TRP A 486 -8.71 -11.86 21.26
C TRP A 486 -7.39 -11.23 21.68
N VAL A 487 -7.47 -10.11 22.39
CA VAL A 487 -6.32 -9.29 22.77
C VAL A 487 -5.96 -9.47 24.23
N ARG A 488 -6.69 -10.30 25.00
CA ARG A 488 -6.47 -10.50 26.43
C ARG A 488 -5.01 -10.80 26.78
N PRO A 489 -4.31 -11.75 26.11
CA PRO A 489 -2.91 -12.03 26.43
C PRO A 489 -1.99 -10.81 26.21
N PHE A 490 -2.23 -10.04 25.15
CA PHE A 490 -1.45 -8.85 24.82
C PHE A 490 -1.75 -7.70 25.80
N MET A 491 -3.01 -7.55 26.19
CA MET A 491 -3.45 -6.55 27.17
C MET A 491 -2.89 -6.85 28.55
N ASP A 492 -2.84 -8.12 28.97
CA ASP A 492 -2.23 -8.52 30.24
C ASP A 492 -0.75 -8.12 30.29
N MET A 493 -0.03 -8.26 29.17
CA MET A 493 1.35 -7.81 29.04
C MET A 493 1.46 -6.28 29.10
N ILE A 494 0.64 -5.56 28.35
CA ILE A 494 0.58 -4.07 28.40
C ILE A 494 0.28 -3.58 29.82
N LEU A 495 -0.61 -4.26 30.53
CA LEU A 495 -0.99 -3.94 31.90
C LEU A 495 0.09 -4.31 32.93
N ARG A 496 1.16 -4.99 32.56
CA ARG A 496 2.32 -5.23 33.43
C ARG A 496 3.41 -4.17 33.27
N ILE A 497 3.39 -3.40 32.18
CA ILE A 497 4.38 -2.36 31.92
C ILE A 497 4.32 -1.27 33.01
N PRO A 498 5.47 -0.87 33.60
CA PRO A 498 5.52 0.18 34.63
C PRO A 498 5.08 1.53 34.07
N ASN A 499 4.63 2.44 34.96
CA ASN A 499 4.21 3.81 34.66
C ASN A 499 3.12 3.98 33.58
N ARG A 500 2.54 2.89 33.07
CA ARG A 500 1.47 2.91 32.06
C ARG A 500 0.27 3.77 32.48
N LYS A 501 -0.02 3.85 33.79
CA LYS A 501 -1.15 4.62 34.32
C LYS A 501 -0.99 6.13 34.11
N ASP A 502 0.23 6.60 33.88
CA ASP A 502 0.51 8.01 33.69
C ASP A 502 0.15 8.47 32.28
N ILE A 503 0.36 7.61 31.29
CA ILE A 503 0.22 7.98 29.87
C ILE A 503 -0.93 7.25 29.14
N LEU A 504 -1.28 6.01 29.51
CA LEU A 504 -2.25 5.21 28.76
C LEU A 504 -3.69 5.39 29.24
N ARG A 505 -4.60 5.59 28.30
CA ARG A 505 -6.06 5.55 28.48
C ARG A 505 -6.66 4.66 27.39
N ILE A 506 -7.47 3.68 27.79
CA ILE A 506 -8.18 2.78 26.88
C ILE A 506 -9.67 3.05 27.01
N GLN A 507 -10.32 3.29 25.88
CA GLN A 507 -11.76 3.48 25.77
C GLN A 507 -12.31 2.42 24.81
N VAL A 508 -13.14 1.52 25.33
CA VAL A 508 -13.78 0.46 24.55
C VAL A 508 -15.24 0.83 24.32
N PHE A 509 -15.66 0.85 23.06
CA PHE A 509 -17.04 1.12 22.66
C PHE A 509 -17.67 -0.16 22.12
N VAL A 510 -18.63 -0.72 22.85
CA VAL A 510 -19.36 -1.93 22.47
C VAL A 510 -20.66 -1.54 21.79
N THR A 511 -20.73 -1.72 20.47
CA THR A 511 -21.83 -1.20 19.64
C THR A 511 -23.10 -2.04 19.68
N ARG A 512 -23.02 -3.32 20.08
CA ARG A 512 -24.14 -4.24 20.27
C ARG A 512 -23.93 -5.06 21.54
N PRO A 513 -24.10 -4.46 22.73
CA PRO A 513 -23.97 -5.22 23.98
C PRO A 513 -25.11 -6.24 24.07
N GLN A 514 -24.77 -7.50 24.31
CA GLN A 514 -25.76 -8.57 24.51
C GLN A 514 -26.34 -8.50 25.92
N ASN A 515 -25.51 -8.19 26.92
CA ASN A 515 -25.93 -8.01 28.29
C ASN A 515 -25.41 -6.66 28.83
N PRO A 516 -26.25 -5.82 29.48
CA PRO A 516 -25.78 -4.57 30.10
C PRO A 516 -24.67 -4.77 31.13
N ARG A 517 -24.60 -5.95 31.76
CA ARG A 517 -23.56 -6.32 32.74
C ARG A 517 -22.17 -6.49 32.12
N ASP A 518 -22.07 -6.65 30.80
CA ASP A 518 -20.78 -6.79 30.11
C ASP A 518 -20.04 -5.46 30.02
N ILE A 519 -20.73 -4.33 30.24
CA ILE A 519 -20.18 -2.98 30.13
C ILE A 519 -19.78 -2.47 31.50
N VAL A 520 -18.80 -3.13 32.11
CA VAL A 520 -18.21 -2.69 33.39
C VAL A 520 -16.79 -2.21 33.13
N SER A 521 -16.49 -0.99 33.55
CA SER A 521 -15.14 -0.46 33.46
C SER A 521 -14.24 -1.15 34.48
N ALA A 522 -13.36 -2.03 34.01
CA ALA A 522 -12.48 -2.83 34.86
C ALA A 522 -11.47 -1.98 35.67
N SER A 523 -11.15 -0.77 35.21
CA SER A 523 -10.24 0.15 35.91
C SER A 523 -10.39 1.60 35.45
N SER A 524 -9.70 2.53 36.09
CA SER A 524 -9.59 3.92 35.61
C SER A 524 -8.85 4.03 34.27
N THR A 525 -7.94 3.09 33.98
CA THR A 525 -7.20 3.00 32.71
C THR A 525 -8.10 2.49 31.57
N VAL A 526 -9.00 1.55 31.84
CA VAL A 526 -9.86 0.89 30.84
C VAL A 526 -11.32 1.21 31.11
N LYS A 527 -11.89 2.11 30.30
CA LYS A 527 -13.30 2.50 30.37
C LYS A 527 -14.09 1.85 29.24
N MET A 528 -15.26 1.31 29.56
CA MET A 528 -16.17 0.72 28.59
C MET A 528 -17.43 1.56 28.44
N PHE A 529 -17.90 1.72 27.21
CA PHE A 529 -19.08 2.52 26.87
C PHE A 529 -20.01 1.76 25.92
N PRO A 530 -21.34 1.86 26.10
CA PRO A 530 -22.30 1.34 25.14
C PRO A 530 -22.37 2.20 23.88
N GLY A 531 -22.64 1.57 22.74
CA GLY A 531 -22.96 2.25 21.49
C GLY A 531 -21.75 2.72 20.68
N ARG A 532 -22.00 3.55 19.68
CA ARG A 532 -20.95 4.11 18.80
C ARG A 532 -20.42 5.42 19.39
N PRO A 533 -19.09 5.66 19.36
CA PRO A 533 -18.54 6.92 19.85
C PRO A 533 -18.93 8.08 18.93
N ASN A 534 -19.19 9.25 19.51
CA ASN A 534 -19.17 10.50 18.76
C ASN A 534 -17.71 10.93 18.55
N ILE A 535 -17.15 10.58 17.40
CA ILE A 535 -15.73 10.77 17.07
C ILE A 535 -15.35 12.26 17.08
N HIS A 536 -16.23 13.16 16.63
CA HIS A 536 -15.98 14.59 16.66
C HIS A 536 -15.84 15.12 18.09
N LEU A 537 -16.76 14.73 18.97
CA LEU A 537 -16.72 15.14 20.38
C LEU A 537 -15.50 14.56 21.10
N LEU A 538 -15.20 13.28 20.86
CA LEU A 538 -14.02 12.62 21.42
C LEU A 538 -12.75 13.32 20.99
N LEU A 539 -12.61 13.62 19.70
CA LEU A 539 -11.41 14.26 19.19
C LEU A 539 -11.28 15.70 19.68
N ASN A 540 -12.37 16.48 19.71
CA ASN A 540 -12.35 17.82 20.30
C ASN A 540 -11.84 17.81 21.74
N LYS A 541 -12.27 16.82 22.53
CA LYS A 541 -11.79 16.64 23.90
C LYS A 541 -10.29 16.29 23.95
N GLU A 542 -9.81 15.38 23.11
CA GLU A 542 -8.38 15.04 23.07
C GLU A 542 -7.49 16.20 22.57
N VAL A 543 -8.02 17.08 21.71
CA VAL A 543 -7.34 18.33 21.28
C VAL A 543 -7.27 19.35 22.43
N GLN A 544 -8.30 19.45 23.25
CA GLN A 544 -8.28 20.32 24.44
C GLN A 544 -7.20 19.85 25.43
N ASP A 545 -7.14 18.55 25.67
CA ASP A 545 -6.16 17.88 26.54
C ASP A 545 -4.79 17.65 25.86
N GLN A 546 -4.54 18.26 24.70
CA GLN A 546 -3.37 17.97 23.88
C GLN A 546 -2.06 18.32 24.58
N ILE A 547 -1.13 17.35 24.54
CA ILE A 547 0.26 17.47 25.01
C ILE A 547 1.20 17.39 23.81
N GLY A 548 2.00 18.43 23.58
CA GLY A 548 2.88 18.50 22.42
C GLY A 548 2.13 18.32 21.10
N ALA A 549 2.84 17.84 20.08
CA ALA A 549 2.21 17.51 18.80
C ALA A 549 1.31 16.26 18.96
N MET A 550 0.13 16.28 18.34
CA MET A 550 -0.80 15.17 18.39
C MET A 550 -0.81 14.37 17.08
N SER A 551 -0.77 13.04 17.19
CA SER A 551 -1.00 12.12 16.07
C SER A 551 -2.29 11.35 16.28
N VAL A 552 -3.10 11.23 15.24
CA VAL A 552 -4.35 10.48 15.21
C VAL A 552 -4.21 9.38 14.16
N SER A 553 -4.09 8.13 14.62
CA SER A 553 -4.04 6.96 13.76
C SER A 553 -5.40 6.26 13.72
N VAL A 554 -5.82 5.76 12.57
CA VAL A 554 -7.02 4.92 12.44
C VAL A 554 -6.73 3.65 11.65
N CYS A 555 -7.18 2.52 12.20
CA CYS A 555 -7.18 1.22 11.53
C CYS A 555 -8.54 0.54 11.73
N GLY A 556 -9.29 0.33 10.65
CA GLY A 556 -10.63 -0.25 10.72
C GLY A 556 -11.43 -0.09 9.43
N PRO A 557 -12.76 -0.29 9.48
CA PRO A 557 -13.62 -0.16 8.31
C PRO A 557 -13.52 1.23 7.66
N GLY A 558 -13.61 1.31 6.33
CA GLY A 558 -13.47 2.59 5.60
C GLY A 558 -14.41 3.69 6.08
N ALA A 559 -15.62 3.35 6.55
CA ALA A 559 -16.55 4.32 7.15
C ALA A 559 -16.01 4.94 8.44
N LEU A 560 -15.38 4.14 9.31
CA LEU A 560 -14.74 4.63 10.53
C LEU A 560 -13.57 5.55 10.18
N ALA A 561 -12.74 5.16 9.21
CA ALA A 561 -11.60 5.96 8.79
C ALA A 561 -12.04 7.29 8.15
N ASP A 562 -13.11 7.29 7.34
CA ASP A 562 -13.72 8.51 6.80
C ASP A 562 -14.28 9.43 7.91
N ASP A 563 -14.88 8.86 8.96
CA ASP A 563 -15.37 9.63 10.12
C ASP A 563 -14.22 10.25 10.92
N VAL A 564 -13.17 9.48 11.23
CA VAL A 564 -11.98 9.98 11.94
C VAL A 564 -11.27 11.05 11.11
N ARG A 565 -11.07 10.84 9.80
CA ARG A 565 -10.48 11.87 8.91
C ARG A 565 -11.31 13.15 8.91
N GLY A 566 -12.64 13.02 8.84
CA GLY A 566 -13.56 14.15 8.93
C GLY A 566 -13.41 14.93 10.23
N ALA A 567 -13.31 14.22 11.36
CA ALA A 567 -13.07 14.84 12.67
C ALA A 567 -11.70 15.53 12.73
N VAL A 568 -10.63 14.88 12.27
CA VAL A 568 -9.28 15.46 12.27
C VAL A 568 -9.20 16.72 11.42
N ARG A 569 -9.90 16.75 10.28
CA ARG A 569 -10.03 17.95 9.44
C ARG A 569 -10.79 19.08 10.12
N ALA A 570 -11.82 18.76 10.91
CA ALA A 570 -12.62 19.75 11.61
C ALA A 570 -11.82 20.46 12.71
N VAL A 571 -10.88 19.76 13.34
CA VAL A 571 -10.03 20.28 14.42
C VAL A 571 -8.69 20.87 13.95
N GLN A 572 -8.44 20.89 12.62
CA GLN A 572 -7.28 21.62 12.10
C GLN A 572 -7.43 23.11 12.41
N GLY A 573 -6.43 23.67 13.09
CA GLY A 573 -6.36 25.05 13.51
C GLY A 573 -4.93 25.36 13.97
N ASP A 574 -4.79 26.10 15.07
CA ASP A 574 -3.46 26.48 15.58
C ASP A 574 -2.67 25.30 16.15
N ASN A 575 -3.35 24.24 16.61
CA ASN A 575 -2.70 23.05 17.16
C ASN A 575 -2.21 22.09 16.07
N VAL A 576 -1.07 21.44 16.31
CA VAL A 576 -0.53 20.38 15.44
C VAL A 576 -1.31 19.09 15.67
N VAL A 577 -2.12 18.71 14.69
CA VAL A 577 -2.86 17.44 14.66
C VAL A 577 -2.59 16.73 13.34
N ASP A 578 -1.83 15.64 13.39
CA ASP A 578 -1.49 14.83 12.23
C ASP A 578 -2.42 13.62 12.11
N PHE A 579 -2.84 13.31 10.89
CA PHE A 579 -3.68 12.15 10.59
C PHE A 579 -2.88 11.06 9.89
N ILE A 580 -2.97 9.84 10.40
CA ILE A 580 -2.40 8.63 9.82
C ILE A 580 -3.53 7.62 9.65
N GLU A 581 -3.55 6.98 8.50
CA GLU A 581 -4.56 5.99 8.18
C GLU A 581 -3.91 4.73 7.64
N GLU A 582 -4.29 3.62 8.26
CA GLU A 582 -3.78 2.31 7.92
C GLU A 582 -4.98 1.44 7.57
N SER A 583 -5.15 1.20 6.27
CA SER A 583 -6.29 0.49 5.72
C SER A 583 -5.84 -0.55 4.70
N PHE A 584 -6.36 -1.76 4.84
CA PHE A 584 -6.18 -2.83 3.89
C PHE A 584 -7.36 -2.85 2.91
N THR A 585 -7.33 -1.97 1.91
CA THR A 585 -8.38 -1.90 0.88
C THR A 585 -7.92 -2.66 -0.37
N TRP A 586 -8.17 -3.98 -0.42
CA TRP A 586 -7.91 -4.81 -1.60
C TRP A 586 -9.17 -5.03 -2.42
#